data_AF-A0A0W0Z9B2-F1
#
_entry.id   AF-A0A0W0Z9B2-F1
#
_cell.length_a   1.000
_cell.length_b   1.000
_cell.length_c   1.000
_cell.angle_alpha   90.00
_cell.angle_beta   90.00
_cell.angle_gamma   90.00
#
_symmetry.space_group_name_H-M   'P 1'
#
loop_
_entity.id
_entity.type
_entity.pdbx_description
1 polymer ?
#
loop_
_entity_poly.entity_id
_entity_poly.type
_entity_poly.pdbx_seq_one_letter_code
_entity_poly.pdbx_strand_id
1 'polypeptide(L)'
;MHPRMNWFIRFWLVFLSFLLIAAATLLLMQNSWFSSLWLWPSAPWLSDVFMASIFFSTAAAYLVAAVHGRLRPLRTISMSSLIGFGGCSLYLLLEATRATQDTKTLLHWGEIGLLYTIVNFLFLAAAYNSKIVSKRRLPVSLIWILGVVVIANLWVSLRLIFGIDAFAWKLTEPMAIIYGWTLLGAGIFAWYMLIEPYWENIWPLLGAFIAYGLTLTGPIIYLLINPTIVPVIYSRVVAYLLLVLFTFLSALIYAVRGLYKQS
;
A
#
# COMPACT_ATOMS: atom_id res chain seq x y z
N MET A 1 20.08 -22.58 13.99
CA MET A 1 19.76 -22.24 12.59
C MET A 1 18.69 -21.15 12.58
N HIS A 2 18.90 -20.05 11.84
CA HIS A 2 17.85 -19.06 11.65
C HIS A 2 16.79 -19.63 10.69
N PRO A 3 15.48 -19.47 10.97
CA PRO A 3 14.45 -19.93 10.06
C PRO A 3 14.54 -19.12 8.76
N ARG A 4 15.12 -19.73 7.73
CA ARG A 4 15.05 -19.22 6.37
C ARG A 4 13.61 -19.41 5.87
N MET A 5 13.12 -18.44 5.11
CA MET A 5 11.84 -18.59 4.42
C MET A 5 11.90 -19.83 3.53
N ASN A 6 10.91 -20.72 3.65
CA ASN A 6 10.84 -21.89 2.78
C ASN A 6 10.63 -21.44 1.32
N TRP A 7 11.03 -22.28 0.36
CA TRP A 7 10.93 -21.95 -1.05
C TRP A 7 9.47 -21.72 -1.48
N PHE A 8 8.51 -22.41 -0.84
CA PHE A 8 7.09 -22.30 -1.13
C PHE A 8 6.53 -20.90 -0.85
N ILE A 9 6.76 -20.33 0.34
CA ILE A 9 6.35 -18.96 0.67
C ILE A 9 7.03 -17.98 -0.29
N ARG A 10 8.33 -18.17 -0.55
CA ARG A 10 9.09 -17.30 -1.46
C ARG A 10 8.49 -17.29 -2.86
N PHE A 11 8.12 -18.47 -3.39
CA PHE A 11 7.45 -18.61 -4.68
C PHE A 11 6.14 -17.82 -4.71
N TRP A 12 5.29 -17.98 -3.70
CA TRP A 12 4.01 -17.27 -3.63
C TRP A 12 4.17 -15.76 -3.51
N LEU A 13 5.13 -15.26 -2.74
CA LEU A 13 5.42 -13.83 -2.66
C LEU A 13 5.82 -13.26 -4.02
N VAL A 14 6.68 -13.96 -4.76
CA VAL A 14 7.09 -13.56 -6.11
C VAL A 14 5.90 -13.60 -7.08
N PHE A 15 5.13 -14.69 -7.07
CA PHE A 15 3.95 -14.84 -7.92
C PHE A 15 2.92 -13.73 -7.68
N LEU A 16 2.55 -13.47 -6.43
CA LEU A 16 1.61 -12.40 -6.07
C LEU A 16 2.15 -11.02 -6.48
N SER A 17 3.45 -10.80 -6.34
CA SER A 17 4.07 -9.55 -6.77
C SER A 17 3.92 -9.33 -8.28
N PHE A 18 4.11 -10.38 -9.09
CA PHE A 18 3.89 -10.29 -10.53
C PHE A 18 2.44 -10.01 -10.89
N LEU A 19 1.48 -10.65 -10.21
CA LEU A 19 0.06 -10.36 -10.42
C LEU A 19 -0.29 -8.90 -10.09
N LEU A 20 0.21 -8.39 -8.96
CA LEU A 20 -0.01 -7.00 -8.54
C LEU A 20 0.64 -6.00 -9.50
N ILE A 21 1.86 -6.28 -9.99
CA ILE A 21 2.54 -5.48 -11.01
C ILE A 21 1.72 -5.46 -12.30
N ALA A 22 1.26 -6.62 -12.78
CA ALA A 22 0.44 -6.70 -13.99
C ALA A 22 -0.87 -5.90 -13.84
N ALA A 23 -1.59 -6.05 -12.73
CA ALA A 23 -2.81 -5.29 -12.45
C ALA A 23 -2.54 -3.77 -12.39
N ALA A 24 -1.45 -3.36 -11.73
CA ALA A 24 -1.06 -1.95 -11.64
C ALA A 24 -0.73 -1.37 -13.03
N THR A 25 0.01 -2.10 -13.86
CA THR A 25 0.31 -1.69 -15.23
C THR A 25 -0.94 -1.59 -16.08
N LEU A 26 -1.86 -2.55 -16.00
CA LEU A 26 -3.13 -2.51 -16.74
C LEU A 26 -4.01 -1.33 -16.33
N LEU A 27 -4.04 -0.98 -15.04
CA LEU A 27 -4.71 0.23 -14.54
C LEU A 27 -4.08 1.51 -15.09
N LEU A 28 -2.74 1.63 -15.04
CA LEU A 28 -2.05 2.81 -15.57
C LEU A 28 -2.26 2.99 -17.08
N MET A 29 -2.33 1.89 -17.83
CA MET A 29 -2.59 1.90 -19.26
C MET A 29 -4.06 2.15 -19.61
N GLN A 30 -4.96 2.22 -18.62
CA GLN A 30 -6.41 2.29 -18.82
C GLN A 30 -6.90 1.22 -19.82
N ASN A 31 -6.36 0.00 -19.68
CA ASN A 31 -6.68 -1.08 -20.60
C ASN A 31 -8.19 -1.36 -20.57
N SER A 32 -8.88 -1.26 -21.71
CA SER A 32 -10.34 -1.33 -21.77
C SER A 32 -10.93 -2.62 -21.19
N TRP A 33 -10.27 -3.76 -21.44
CA TRP A 33 -10.68 -5.04 -20.86
C TRP A 33 -10.55 -5.03 -19.33
N PHE A 34 -9.39 -4.62 -18.80
CA PHE A 34 -9.19 -4.58 -17.35
C PHE A 34 -10.09 -3.55 -16.66
N SER A 35 -10.22 -2.35 -17.23
CA SER A 35 -11.09 -1.29 -16.73
C SER A 35 -12.56 -1.72 -16.71
N SER A 36 -13.01 -2.57 -17.63
CA SER A 36 -14.38 -3.13 -17.60
C SER A 36 -14.62 -4.11 -16.45
N LEU A 37 -13.56 -4.73 -15.93
CA LEU A 37 -13.60 -5.63 -14.77
C LEU A 37 -13.30 -4.88 -13.47
N TRP A 38 -12.75 -3.67 -13.55
CA TRP A 38 -12.34 -2.88 -12.40
C TRP A 38 -13.54 -2.41 -11.59
N LEU A 39 -13.35 -2.25 -10.28
CA LEU A 39 -14.39 -1.85 -9.33
C LEU A 39 -15.06 -0.52 -9.72
N TRP A 40 -14.33 0.37 -10.39
CA TRP A 40 -14.85 1.67 -10.85
C TRP A 40 -14.45 1.94 -12.30
N PRO A 41 -15.20 1.42 -13.29
CA PRO A 41 -14.88 1.60 -14.71
C PRO A 41 -14.90 3.08 -15.16
N SER A 42 -15.64 3.92 -14.42
CA SER A 42 -15.76 5.37 -14.69
C SER A 42 -14.97 6.22 -13.70
N ALA A 43 -14.00 5.65 -12.98
CA ALA A 43 -13.18 6.43 -12.07
C ALA A 43 -12.38 7.50 -12.82
N PRO A 44 -12.13 8.66 -12.20
CA PRO A 44 -11.13 9.58 -12.72
C PRO A 44 -9.78 8.85 -12.84
N TRP A 45 -9.03 9.09 -13.92
CA TRP A 45 -7.71 8.49 -14.16
C TRP A 45 -6.78 8.50 -12.93
N LEU A 46 -6.82 9.61 -12.17
CA LEU A 46 -6.00 9.78 -10.98
C LEU A 46 -6.31 8.76 -9.87
N SER A 47 -7.54 8.26 -9.82
CA SER A 47 -7.92 7.18 -8.92
C SER A 47 -7.26 5.85 -9.32
N ASP A 48 -7.22 5.54 -10.61
CA ASP A 48 -6.52 4.35 -11.11
C ASP A 48 -5.01 4.46 -10.87
N VAL A 49 -4.43 5.65 -11.05
CA VAL A 49 -3.02 5.93 -10.71
C VAL A 49 -2.75 5.67 -9.23
N PHE A 50 -3.63 6.16 -8.34
CA PHE A 50 -3.48 5.91 -6.91
C PHE A 50 -3.53 4.41 -6.60
N MET A 51 -4.53 3.69 -7.10
CA MET A 51 -4.64 2.25 -6.84
C MET A 51 -3.49 1.44 -7.44
N ALA A 52 -3.01 1.81 -8.64
CA ALA A 52 -1.80 1.24 -9.22
C ALA A 52 -0.57 1.47 -8.33
N SER A 53 -0.42 2.65 -7.74
CA SER A 53 0.69 2.94 -6.82
C SER A 53 0.66 2.05 -5.56
N ILE A 54 -0.53 1.71 -5.06
CA ILE A 54 -0.72 0.79 -3.93
C ILE A 54 -0.34 -0.64 -4.33
N PHE A 55 -0.74 -1.09 -5.51
CA PHE A 55 -0.37 -2.40 -6.03
C PHE A 55 1.13 -2.53 -6.27
N PHE A 56 1.78 -1.54 -6.90
CA PHE A 56 3.24 -1.52 -7.05
C PHE A 56 3.97 -1.49 -5.71
N SER A 57 3.49 -0.67 -4.76
CA SER A 57 4.03 -0.58 -3.40
C SER A 57 3.98 -1.93 -2.68
N THR A 58 2.84 -2.60 -2.73
CA THR A 58 2.63 -3.91 -2.11
C THR A 58 3.48 -5.00 -2.77
N ALA A 59 3.53 -5.00 -4.11
CA ALA A 59 4.40 -5.90 -4.87
C ALA A 59 5.88 -5.71 -4.51
N ALA A 60 6.34 -4.45 -4.42
CA ALA A 60 7.71 -4.14 -4.03
C ALA A 60 8.02 -4.67 -2.61
N ALA A 61 7.10 -4.50 -1.66
CA ALA A 61 7.27 -5.04 -0.31
C ALA A 61 7.42 -6.57 -0.30
N TYR A 62 6.58 -7.29 -1.04
CA TYR A 62 6.66 -8.75 -1.17
C TYR A 62 7.94 -9.20 -1.88
N LEU A 63 8.33 -8.58 -2.99
CA LEU A 63 9.58 -8.90 -3.68
C LEU A 63 10.78 -8.70 -2.77
N VAL A 64 10.83 -7.59 -2.04
CA VAL A 64 11.92 -7.32 -1.10
C VAL A 64 11.96 -8.40 -0.01
N ALA A 65 10.83 -8.78 0.58
CA ALA A 65 10.77 -9.87 1.55
C ALA A 65 11.23 -11.22 0.95
N ALA A 66 10.79 -11.52 -0.28
CA ALA A 66 11.15 -12.74 -0.99
C ALA A 66 12.65 -12.80 -1.33
N VAL A 67 13.25 -11.70 -1.78
CA VAL A 67 14.67 -11.61 -2.12
C VAL A 67 15.53 -11.79 -0.88
N HIS A 68 15.18 -11.15 0.24
CA HIS A 68 15.93 -11.27 1.49
C HIS A 68 15.74 -12.63 2.18
N GLY A 69 14.66 -13.36 1.87
CA GLY A 69 14.39 -14.70 2.41
C GLY A 69 14.18 -14.72 3.92
N ARG A 70 13.82 -13.58 4.51
CA ARG A 70 13.53 -13.43 5.95
C ARG A 70 12.02 -13.45 6.17
N LEU A 71 11.56 -14.27 7.09
CA LEU A 71 10.13 -14.36 7.43
C LEU A 71 9.64 -13.18 8.26
N ARG A 72 10.51 -12.53 9.05
CA ARG A 72 10.09 -11.50 9.99
C ARG A 72 9.36 -10.31 9.34
N PRO A 73 9.86 -9.73 8.24
CA PRO A 73 9.18 -8.60 7.60
C PRO A 73 7.80 -8.97 7.03
N LEU A 74 7.56 -10.25 6.74
CA LEU A 74 6.26 -10.71 6.25
C LEU A 74 5.15 -10.47 7.28
N ARG A 75 5.45 -10.54 8.58
CA ARG A 75 4.49 -10.21 9.64
C ARG A 75 3.89 -8.83 9.47
N THR A 76 4.71 -7.83 9.15
CA THR A 76 4.27 -6.44 9.05
C THR A 76 3.58 -6.14 7.73
N ILE A 77 4.06 -6.73 6.63
CA ILE A 77 3.39 -6.65 5.32
C ILE A 77 2.00 -7.29 5.41
N SER A 78 1.88 -8.46 6.04
CA SER A 78 0.62 -9.17 6.19
C SER A 78 -0.34 -8.44 7.12
N MET A 79 0.10 -7.89 8.26
CA MET A 79 -0.78 -7.08 9.12
C MET A 79 -1.33 -5.85 8.39
N SER A 80 -0.48 -5.15 7.63
CA SER A 80 -0.88 -4.03 6.79
C SER A 80 -1.94 -4.45 5.76
N SER A 81 -1.70 -5.57 5.07
CA SER A 81 -2.61 -6.12 4.07
C SER A 81 -3.93 -6.60 4.64
N LEU A 82 -3.93 -7.24 5.82
CA LEU A 82 -5.14 -7.68 6.52
C LEU A 82 -6.04 -6.49 6.89
N ILE A 83 -5.46 -5.39 7.36
CA ILE A 83 -6.24 -4.20 7.71
C ILE A 83 -6.75 -3.49 6.45
N GLY A 84 -5.88 -3.30 5.45
CA GLY A 84 -6.26 -2.61 4.23
C GLY A 84 -7.27 -3.39 3.40
N PHE A 85 -6.87 -4.57 2.92
CA PHE A 85 -7.73 -5.37 2.05
C PHE A 85 -8.85 -6.09 2.79
N GLY A 86 -8.69 -6.41 4.08
CA GLY A 86 -9.78 -6.95 4.89
C GLY A 86 -10.88 -5.92 5.11
N GLY A 87 -10.52 -4.66 5.40
CA GLY A 87 -11.48 -3.56 5.49
C GLY A 87 -12.19 -3.28 4.16
N CYS A 88 -11.44 -3.24 3.05
CA CYS A 88 -12.00 -3.12 1.71
C CYS A 88 -12.97 -4.25 1.36
N SER A 89 -12.56 -5.50 1.60
CA SER A 89 -13.37 -6.70 1.34
C SER A 89 -14.67 -6.67 2.16
N LEU A 90 -14.57 -6.38 3.46
CA LEU A 90 -15.73 -6.29 4.34
C LEU A 90 -16.70 -5.22 3.85
N TYR A 91 -16.21 -4.03 3.51
CA TYR A 91 -17.04 -2.96 2.98
C TYR A 91 -17.77 -3.38 1.69
N LEU A 92 -17.05 -3.94 0.72
CA LEU A 92 -17.64 -4.35 -0.57
C LEU A 92 -18.68 -5.46 -0.42
N LEU A 93 -18.42 -6.44 0.44
CA LEU A 93 -19.36 -7.54 0.71
C LEU A 93 -20.61 -7.02 1.43
N LEU A 94 -20.46 -6.12 2.39
CA LEU A 94 -21.59 -5.48 3.06
C LEU A 94 -22.41 -4.62 2.09
N GLU A 95 -21.74 -3.83 1.26
CA GLU A 95 -22.39 -2.98 0.26
C GLU A 95 -23.16 -3.83 -0.76
N ALA A 96 -22.61 -4.97 -1.17
CA ALA A 96 -23.31 -5.91 -2.04
C ALA A 96 -24.62 -6.45 -1.43
N THR A 97 -24.76 -6.54 -0.11
CA THR A 97 -26.03 -6.93 0.55
C THR A 97 -27.08 -5.82 0.55
N ARG A 98 -26.65 -4.56 0.38
CA ARG A 98 -27.50 -3.36 0.40
C ARG A 98 -27.87 -2.89 -1.01
N ALA A 99 -27.05 -3.24 -2.00
CA ALA A 99 -26.98 -2.53 -3.28
C ALA A 99 -28.18 -2.74 -4.22
N THR A 100 -28.57 -1.61 -4.83
CA THR A 100 -29.53 -1.44 -5.94
C THR A 100 -28.86 -1.34 -7.32
N GLN A 101 -27.52 -1.28 -7.42
CA GLN A 101 -26.77 -1.35 -8.69
C GLN A 101 -25.42 -2.08 -8.54
N ASP A 102 -25.09 -2.86 -9.58
CA ASP A 102 -23.89 -3.69 -9.80
C ASP A 102 -23.39 -4.57 -8.63
N THR A 103 -24.32 -5.27 -7.98
CA THR A 103 -24.05 -6.27 -6.94
C THR A 103 -23.00 -7.30 -7.35
N LYS A 104 -22.97 -7.70 -8.63
CA LYS A 104 -22.02 -8.72 -9.12
C LYS A 104 -20.58 -8.25 -9.05
N THR A 105 -20.29 -7.03 -9.51
CA THR A 105 -18.93 -6.46 -9.44
C THR A 105 -18.49 -6.27 -7.99
N LEU A 106 -19.38 -5.77 -7.12
CA LEU A 106 -19.08 -5.61 -5.69
C LEU A 106 -18.77 -6.95 -5.01
N LEU A 107 -19.57 -7.99 -5.24
CA LEU A 107 -19.32 -9.33 -4.73
C LEU A 107 -17.97 -9.86 -5.22
N HIS A 108 -17.71 -9.77 -6.52
CA HIS A 108 -16.49 -10.30 -7.11
C HIS A 108 -15.22 -9.66 -6.50
N TRP A 109 -15.19 -8.34 -6.39
CA TRP A 109 -14.07 -7.64 -5.76
C TRP A 109 -14.00 -7.86 -4.25
N GLY A 110 -15.15 -7.99 -3.58
CA GLY A 110 -15.24 -8.37 -2.18
C GLY A 110 -14.62 -9.74 -1.92
N GLU A 111 -14.92 -10.73 -2.76
CA GLU A 111 -14.39 -12.10 -2.71
C GLU A 111 -12.89 -12.16 -3.03
N ILE A 112 -12.42 -11.44 -4.05
CA ILE A 112 -10.98 -11.32 -4.35
C ILE A 112 -10.25 -10.72 -3.15
N GLY A 113 -10.78 -9.63 -2.58
CA GLY A 113 -10.22 -9.01 -1.37
C GLY A 113 -10.21 -9.96 -0.17
N LEU A 114 -11.25 -10.79 -0.02
CA LEU A 114 -11.35 -11.79 1.04
C LEU A 114 -10.29 -12.89 0.86
N LEU A 115 -10.14 -13.42 -0.36
CA LEU A 115 -9.13 -14.41 -0.68
C LEU A 115 -7.72 -13.86 -0.40
N TYR A 116 -7.45 -12.62 -0.82
CA TYR A 116 -6.18 -11.96 -0.56
C TYR A 116 -5.91 -11.75 0.94
N THR A 117 -6.96 -11.42 1.71
CA THR A 117 -6.92 -11.36 3.18
C THR A 117 -6.58 -12.71 3.80
N ILE A 118 -7.22 -13.79 3.34
CA ILE A 118 -6.93 -15.17 3.82
C ILE A 118 -5.47 -15.54 3.54
N VAL A 119 -4.97 -15.29 2.33
CA VAL A 119 -3.56 -15.55 1.98
C VAL A 119 -2.62 -14.78 2.91
N ASN A 120 -2.91 -13.51 3.20
CA ASN A 120 -2.12 -12.71 4.13
C ASN A 120 -2.22 -13.19 5.58
N PHE A 121 -3.36 -13.73 6.00
CA PHE A 121 -3.49 -14.38 7.30
C PHE A 121 -2.56 -15.60 7.41
N LEU A 122 -2.49 -16.43 6.36
CA LEU A 122 -1.58 -17.57 6.31
C LEU A 122 -0.10 -17.15 6.35
N PHE A 123 0.26 -16.08 5.62
CA PHE A 123 1.59 -15.48 5.69
C PHE A 123 1.92 -14.94 7.07
N LEU A 124 0.97 -14.26 7.72
CA LEU A 124 1.12 -13.80 9.09
C LEU A 124 1.34 -14.97 10.06
N ALA A 125 0.53 -16.03 9.95
CA ALA A 125 0.67 -17.22 10.77
C ALA A 125 2.04 -17.87 10.61
N ALA A 126 2.53 -18.00 9.37
CA ALA A 126 3.87 -18.50 9.07
C ALA A 126 4.99 -17.61 9.65
N ALA A 127 4.77 -16.30 9.70
CA ALA A 127 5.74 -15.32 10.19
C ALA A 127 5.65 -15.04 11.71
N TYR A 128 4.58 -15.47 12.39
CA TYR A 128 4.23 -15.03 13.75
C TYR A 128 5.36 -15.25 14.77
N ASN A 129 5.95 -16.45 14.76
CA ASN A 129 7.03 -16.87 15.67
C ASN A 129 8.44 -16.62 15.13
N SER A 130 8.57 -15.93 13.99
CA SER A 130 9.89 -15.60 13.45
C SER A 130 10.62 -14.62 14.37
N LYS A 131 11.89 -14.90 14.69
CA LYS A 131 12.73 -14.05 15.54
C LYS A 131 13.48 -13.03 14.68
N ILE A 132 13.62 -11.81 15.19
CA ILE A 132 14.54 -10.81 14.61
C ILE A 132 15.98 -11.33 14.75
N VAL A 133 16.68 -11.38 13.63
CA VAL A 133 18.08 -11.85 13.55
C VAL A 133 19.04 -10.68 13.75
N SER A 134 18.80 -9.57 13.04
CA SER A 134 19.62 -8.36 13.14
C SER A 134 18.99 -7.35 14.08
N LYS A 135 19.62 -7.14 15.25
CA LYS A 135 19.19 -6.14 16.24
C LYS A 135 19.67 -4.72 15.93
N ARG A 136 20.13 -4.48 14.70
CA ARG A 136 20.60 -3.16 14.29
C ARG A 136 19.44 -2.19 14.22
N ARG A 137 19.44 -1.19 15.09
CA ARG A 137 18.36 -0.19 15.17
C ARG A 137 18.36 0.80 14.00
N LEU A 138 17.18 1.30 13.66
CA LEU A 138 17.01 2.40 12.71
C LEU A 138 17.57 3.71 13.29
N PRO A 139 18.09 4.60 12.44
CA PRO A 139 18.50 5.94 12.88
C PRO A 139 17.28 6.74 13.35
N VAL A 140 17.47 7.59 14.36
CA VAL A 140 16.40 8.41 14.98
C VAL A 140 15.64 9.25 13.96
N SER A 141 16.33 9.80 12.96
CA SER A 141 15.72 10.56 11.87
C SER A 141 14.70 9.74 11.06
N LEU A 142 14.97 8.46 10.79
CA LEU A 142 14.02 7.58 10.10
C LEU A 142 12.82 7.24 10.99
N ILE A 143 13.02 7.08 12.29
CA ILE A 143 11.93 6.87 13.26
C ILE A 143 10.97 8.07 13.25
N TRP A 144 11.48 9.30 13.24
CA TRP A 144 10.64 10.51 13.13
C TRP A 144 9.87 10.56 11.81
N ILE A 145 10.53 10.25 10.69
CA ILE A 145 9.86 10.18 9.38
C ILE A 145 8.70 9.18 9.42
N LEU A 146 8.93 7.99 9.97
CA LEU A 146 7.89 6.97 10.12
C LEU A 146 6.75 7.45 11.03
N GLY A 147 7.05 8.18 12.11
CA GLY A 147 6.05 8.82 12.96
C GLY A 147 5.14 9.78 12.19
N VAL A 148 5.72 10.65 11.36
CA VAL A 148 4.96 11.56 10.49
C VAL A 148 4.09 10.77 9.51
N VAL A 149 4.62 9.71 8.90
CA VAL A 149 3.86 8.85 7.97
C VAL A 149 2.67 8.19 8.67
N VAL A 150 2.87 7.66 9.89
CA VAL A 150 1.80 7.06 10.68
C VAL A 150 0.69 8.08 10.97
N ILE A 151 1.05 9.25 11.49
CA ILE A 151 0.08 10.30 11.83
C ILE A 151 -0.70 10.74 10.58
N ALA A 152 0.00 10.99 9.46
CA ALA A 152 -0.63 11.41 8.22
C ALA A 152 -1.60 10.35 7.68
N ASN A 153 -1.19 9.08 7.66
CA ASN A 153 -2.05 7.99 7.18
C ASN A 153 -3.25 7.74 8.10
N LEU A 154 -3.06 7.74 9.43
CA LEU A 154 -4.18 7.59 10.38
C LEU A 154 -5.17 8.74 10.26
N TRP A 155 -4.68 9.98 10.16
CA TRP A 155 -5.53 11.16 10.02
C TRP A 155 -6.38 11.13 8.74
N VAL A 156 -5.75 10.88 7.59
CA VAL A 156 -6.45 10.83 6.30
C VAL A 156 -7.38 9.62 6.24
N SER A 157 -6.91 8.44 6.64
CA SER A 157 -7.70 7.20 6.55
C SER A 157 -8.98 7.25 7.35
N LEU A 158 -8.92 7.65 8.62
CA LEU A 158 -10.10 7.71 9.48
C LEU A 158 -11.13 8.69 8.93
N ARG A 159 -10.69 9.87 8.49
CA ARG A 159 -11.60 10.86 7.87
C ARG A 159 -12.30 10.28 6.65
N LEU A 160 -11.56 9.63 5.75
CA LEU A 160 -12.15 9.03 4.55
C LEU A 160 -13.11 7.88 4.86
N ILE A 161 -12.81 7.03 5.85
CA ILE A 161 -13.70 5.94 6.30
C ILE A 161 -15.01 6.51 6.87
N PHE A 162 -14.95 7.67 7.56
CA PHE A 162 -16.12 8.36 8.09
C PHE A 162 -16.81 9.30 7.08
N GLY A 163 -16.46 9.25 5.80
CA GLY A 163 -17.08 10.09 4.76
C GLY A 163 -16.68 11.58 4.85
N ILE A 164 -15.66 11.92 5.63
CA ILE A 164 -15.15 13.28 5.75
C ILE A 164 -14.08 13.48 4.69
N ASP A 165 -14.32 14.41 3.77
CA ASP A 165 -13.36 14.75 2.74
C ASP A 165 -12.02 15.21 3.33
N ALA A 166 -10.96 14.51 2.92
CA ALA A 166 -9.58 14.71 3.38
C ALA A 166 -8.54 14.47 2.27
N PHE A 167 -8.99 14.04 1.08
CA PHE A 167 -8.08 13.66 0.01
C PHE A 167 -7.72 14.87 -0.88
N ALA A 168 -6.70 14.70 -1.73
CA ALA A 168 -6.19 15.77 -2.57
C ALA A 168 -7.15 16.15 -3.72
N TRP A 169 -8.00 15.22 -4.14
CA TRP A 169 -9.08 15.41 -5.11
C TRP A 169 -10.39 14.85 -4.58
N LYS A 170 -11.51 15.25 -5.19
CA LYS A 170 -12.83 14.74 -4.81
C LYS A 170 -12.94 13.25 -5.13
N LEU A 171 -13.40 12.48 -4.15
CA LEU A 171 -13.70 11.05 -4.27
C LEU A 171 -15.20 10.83 -4.14
N THR A 172 -15.72 9.78 -4.78
CA THR A 172 -17.03 9.25 -4.40
C THR A 172 -16.92 8.59 -3.02
N GLU A 173 -18.03 8.45 -2.31
CA GLU A 173 -18.04 7.82 -0.98
C GLU A 173 -17.45 6.39 -0.98
N PRO A 174 -17.80 5.49 -1.92
CA PRO A 174 -17.18 4.16 -1.96
C PRO A 174 -15.67 4.21 -2.18
N MET A 175 -15.18 5.11 -3.05
CA MET A 175 -13.74 5.29 -3.27
C MET A 175 -13.04 5.79 -2.01
N ALA A 176 -13.63 6.78 -1.33
CA ALA A 176 -13.10 7.33 -0.09
C ALA A 176 -12.92 6.22 0.97
N ILE A 177 -13.94 5.38 1.18
CA ILE A 177 -13.86 4.30 2.17
C ILE A 177 -12.76 3.29 1.83
N ILE A 178 -12.66 2.84 0.57
CA ILE A 178 -11.60 1.92 0.12
C ILE A 178 -10.20 2.55 0.27
N TYR A 179 -10.06 3.82 -0.07
CA TYR A 179 -8.78 4.54 0.06
C TYR A 179 -8.42 4.69 1.53
N GLY A 180 -9.42 4.97 2.36
CA GLY A 180 -9.28 5.06 3.81
C GLY A 180 -8.74 3.76 4.40
N TRP A 181 -9.34 2.61 4.10
CA TRP A 181 -8.83 1.31 4.55
C TRP A 181 -7.41 1.03 4.05
N THR A 182 -7.16 1.32 2.78
CA THR A 182 -5.83 1.11 2.17
C THR A 182 -4.74 1.94 2.86
N LEU A 183 -5.00 3.23 3.10
CA LEU A 183 -4.09 4.13 3.82
C LEU A 183 -3.96 3.73 5.30
N LEU A 184 -5.03 3.23 5.93
CA LEU A 184 -4.96 2.69 7.28
C LEU A 184 -4.01 1.49 7.34
N GLY A 185 -4.11 0.57 6.37
CA GLY A 185 -3.15 -0.53 6.22
C GLY A 185 -1.71 -0.02 6.09
N ALA A 186 -1.46 0.99 5.26
CA ALA A 186 -0.12 1.58 5.10
C ALA A 186 0.38 2.24 6.41
N GLY A 187 -0.52 2.91 7.14
CA GLY A 187 -0.25 3.47 8.47
C GLY A 187 0.13 2.39 9.48
N ILE A 188 -0.58 1.26 9.51
CA ILE A 188 -0.25 0.11 10.36
C ILE A 188 1.11 -0.48 9.99
N PHE A 189 1.47 -0.53 8.71
CA PHE A 189 2.80 -0.98 8.28
C PHE A 189 3.90 -0.10 8.91
N ALA A 190 3.79 1.22 8.77
CA ALA A 190 4.75 2.17 9.33
C ALA A 190 4.75 2.13 10.87
N TRP A 191 3.59 1.99 11.50
CA TRP A 191 3.47 1.87 12.96
C TRP A 191 4.24 0.66 13.47
N TYR A 192 4.11 -0.49 12.83
CA TYR A 192 4.84 -1.69 13.22
C TYR A 192 6.37 -1.50 13.17
N MET A 193 6.87 -0.67 12.25
CA MET A 193 8.29 -0.32 12.20
C MET A 193 8.73 0.57 13.36
N LEU A 194 7.82 1.34 13.97
CA LEU A 194 8.10 2.10 15.19
C LEU A 194 8.16 1.20 16.42
N ILE A 195 7.32 0.16 16.49
CA ILE A 195 7.37 -0.84 17.57
C ILE A 195 8.68 -1.64 17.49
N GLU A 196 9.07 -2.04 16.28
CA GLU A 196 10.26 -2.86 16.03
C GLU A 196 11.24 -2.16 15.08
N PRO A 197 11.94 -1.10 15.54
CA PRO A 197 12.74 -0.22 14.70
C PRO A 197 14.09 -0.84 14.36
N TYR A 198 14.06 -1.92 13.59
CA TYR A 198 15.25 -2.67 13.16
C TYR A 198 15.37 -2.68 11.63
N TRP A 199 16.61 -2.64 11.15
CA TRP A 199 16.90 -2.67 9.71
C TRP A 199 16.39 -3.92 9.01
N GLU A 200 16.30 -5.07 9.69
CA GLU A 200 15.75 -6.28 9.09
C GLU A 200 14.30 -6.10 8.64
N ASN A 201 13.51 -5.31 9.37
CA ASN A 201 12.09 -5.12 9.14
C ASN A 201 11.77 -4.02 8.13
N ILE A 202 12.64 -3.02 8.01
CA ILE A 202 12.31 -1.79 7.27
C ILE A 202 12.38 -1.94 5.75
N TRP A 203 13.16 -2.90 5.24
CA TRP A 203 13.45 -3.01 3.80
C TRP A 203 12.20 -3.08 2.92
N PRO A 204 11.18 -3.92 3.23
CA PRO A 204 9.95 -3.93 2.46
C PRO A 204 9.21 -2.59 2.45
N LEU A 205 9.22 -1.85 3.56
CA LEU A 205 8.58 -0.53 3.62
C LEU A 205 9.34 0.51 2.78
N LEU A 206 10.67 0.45 2.74
CA LEU A 206 11.45 1.31 1.84
C LEU A 206 11.15 1.01 0.37
N GLY A 207 11.06 -0.28 0.00
CA GLY A 207 10.66 -0.70 -1.34
C GLY A 207 9.26 -0.19 -1.70
N ALA A 208 8.31 -0.32 -0.76
CA ALA A 208 6.96 0.21 -0.89
C ALA A 208 6.94 1.74 -1.13
N PHE A 209 7.64 2.53 -0.32
CA PHE A 209 7.73 3.98 -0.51
C PHE A 209 8.39 4.38 -1.83
N ILE A 210 9.41 3.65 -2.29
CA ILE A 210 10.05 3.88 -3.58
C ILE A 210 9.05 3.66 -4.72
N ALA A 211 8.38 2.52 -4.74
CA ALA A 211 7.42 2.19 -5.79
C ALA A 211 6.20 3.14 -5.78
N TYR A 212 5.67 3.44 -4.60
CA TYR A 212 4.58 4.40 -4.41
C TYR A 212 4.97 5.80 -4.90
N GLY A 213 6.13 6.29 -4.47
CA GLY A 213 6.66 7.61 -4.85
C GLY A 213 6.91 7.73 -6.34
N LEU A 214 7.55 6.74 -6.97
CA LEU A 214 7.79 6.72 -8.41
C LEU A 214 6.49 6.79 -9.22
N THR A 215 5.47 6.06 -8.78
CA THR A 215 4.19 5.99 -9.50
C THR A 215 3.40 7.30 -9.38
N LEU A 216 3.42 7.94 -8.21
CA LEU A 216 2.58 9.12 -7.93
C LEU A 216 3.22 10.47 -8.26
N THR A 217 4.55 10.58 -8.19
CA THR A 217 5.21 11.89 -8.31
C THR A 217 4.90 12.58 -9.64
N GLY A 218 5.05 11.88 -10.76
CA GLY A 218 4.75 12.42 -12.09
C GLY A 218 3.30 12.86 -12.25
N PRO A 219 2.31 11.98 -12.01
CA PRO A 219 0.89 12.30 -12.10
C PRO A 219 0.44 13.46 -11.19
N ILE A 220 0.97 13.56 -9.97
CA ILE A 220 0.63 14.67 -9.06
C ILE A 220 1.22 16.00 -9.56
N ILE A 221 2.47 16.00 -10.05
CA ILE A 221 3.07 17.20 -10.67
C ILE A 221 2.24 17.62 -11.89
N TYR A 222 1.86 16.67 -12.73
CA TYR A 222 1.01 16.94 -13.90
C TYR A 222 -0.34 17.56 -13.49
N LEU A 223 -0.94 17.08 -12.41
CA LEU A 223 -2.19 17.64 -11.87
C LEU A 223 -2.03 19.06 -11.31
N LEU A 224 -0.89 19.39 -10.69
CA LEU A 224 -0.61 20.76 -10.23
C LEU A 224 -0.49 21.74 -11.39
N ILE A 225 0.07 21.29 -12.52
CA ILE A 225 0.20 22.09 -13.75
C ILE A 225 -1.15 22.19 -14.47
N ASN A 226 -1.99 21.14 -14.40
CA ASN A 226 -3.25 21.03 -15.12
C ASN A 226 -4.44 20.77 -14.16
N PRO A 227 -4.80 21.74 -13.31
CA PRO A 227 -5.82 21.53 -12.27
C PRO A 227 -7.25 21.41 -12.81
N THR A 228 -7.47 21.67 -14.10
CA THR A 228 -8.78 21.56 -14.76
C THR A 228 -9.19 20.13 -15.09
N ILE A 229 -8.27 19.16 -15.02
CA ILE A 229 -8.53 17.76 -15.40
C ILE A 229 -9.42 17.06 -14.38
N VAL A 230 -9.26 17.36 -13.09
CA VAL A 230 -10.05 16.78 -12.00
C VAL A 230 -10.34 17.87 -10.97
N PRO A 231 -11.54 17.91 -10.35
CA PRO A 231 -11.82 18.81 -9.23
C PRO A 231 -10.86 18.54 -8.05
N VAL A 232 -9.89 19.43 -7.86
CA VAL A 232 -8.86 19.35 -6.83
C VAL A 232 -8.96 20.46 -5.81
N ILE A 233 -8.45 20.19 -4.60
CA ILE A 233 -8.20 21.23 -3.60
C ILE A 233 -6.70 21.48 -3.60
N TYR A 234 -6.27 22.56 -4.25
CA TYR A 234 -4.86 22.82 -4.58
C TYR A 234 -3.91 22.69 -3.37
N SER A 235 -4.29 23.25 -2.22
CA SER A 235 -3.49 23.16 -0.99
C SER A 235 -3.27 21.72 -0.52
N ARG A 236 -4.26 20.83 -0.71
CA ARG A 236 -4.14 19.41 -0.37
C ARG A 236 -3.29 18.66 -1.37
N VAL A 237 -3.36 19.00 -2.67
CA VAL A 237 -2.47 18.42 -3.69
C VAL A 237 -1.02 18.77 -3.41
N VAL A 238 -0.73 20.04 -3.08
CA VAL A 238 0.63 20.48 -2.70
C VAL A 238 1.11 19.75 -1.44
N ALA A 239 0.31 19.70 -0.39
CA ALA A 239 0.66 18.99 0.84
C ALA A 239 0.92 17.49 0.58
N TYR A 240 0.10 16.87 -0.27
CA TYR A 240 0.25 15.47 -0.65
C TYR A 240 1.52 15.24 -1.47
N LEU A 241 1.83 16.09 -2.45
CA LEU A 241 3.08 16.02 -3.22
C LEU A 241 4.30 16.13 -2.31
N LEU A 242 4.30 17.10 -1.38
CA LEU A 242 5.40 17.29 -0.44
C LEU A 242 5.61 16.04 0.43
N LEU A 243 4.52 15.42 0.92
CA LEU A 243 4.61 14.19 1.69
C LEU A 243 5.13 13.01 0.85
N VAL A 244 4.66 12.87 -0.39
CA VAL A 244 5.12 11.84 -1.33
C VAL A 244 6.61 12.01 -1.65
N LEU A 245 7.05 13.21 -2.02
CA LEU A 245 8.46 13.50 -2.29
C LEU A 245 9.34 13.28 -1.06
N PHE A 246 8.88 13.75 0.11
CA PHE A 246 9.61 13.59 1.37
C PHE A 246 9.83 12.11 1.72
N THR A 247 8.78 11.30 1.63
CA THR A 247 8.86 9.86 1.91
C THR A 247 9.67 9.11 0.84
N PHE A 248 9.50 9.46 -0.43
CA PHE A 248 10.23 8.88 -1.56
C PHE A 248 11.75 9.13 -1.46
N LEU A 249 12.16 10.39 -1.31
CA LEU A 249 13.57 10.77 -1.19
C LEU A 249 14.21 10.19 0.06
N SER A 250 13.48 10.20 1.18
CA SER A 250 13.93 9.54 2.41
C SER A 250 14.17 8.05 2.17
N ALA A 251 13.24 7.36 1.51
CA ALA A 251 13.38 5.94 1.24
C ALA A 251 14.60 5.64 0.36
N LEU A 252 14.86 6.43 -0.68
CA LEU A 252 16.06 6.31 -1.52
C LEU A 252 17.35 6.51 -0.70
N ILE A 253 17.42 7.59 0.10
CA ILE A 253 18.60 7.91 0.92
C ILE A 253 18.89 6.77 1.91
N TYR A 254 17.88 6.26 2.61
CA TYR A 254 18.06 5.19 3.59
C TYR A 254 18.29 3.83 2.95
N ALA A 255 17.74 3.56 1.76
CA ALA A 255 18.05 2.35 1.02
C ALA A 255 19.54 2.31 0.65
N VAL A 256 20.07 3.40 0.08
CA VAL A 256 21.50 3.50 -0.27
C VAL A 256 22.39 3.40 0.98
N ARG A 257 22.10 4.17 2.03
CA ARG A 257 22.87 4.12 3.30
C ARG A 257 22.80 2.77 3.99
N GLY A 258 21.67 2.06 3.87
CA GLY A 258 21.48 0.74 4.43
C GLY A 258 22.36 -0.32 3.75
N LEU A 259 22.52 -0.22 2.43
CA LEU A 259 23.39 -1.12 1.65
C LEU A 259 24.87 -0.97 2.04
N TYR A 260 25.37 0.27 2.10
CA TYR A 260 26.78 0.54 2.43
C TYR A 260 27.22 0.07 3.81
N LYS A 261 26.28 -0.11 4.74
CA LYS A 261 26.62 -0.55 6.09
C LYS A 261 26.37 -2.05 6.30
N GLN A 262 25.99 -2.79 5.26
CA GLN A 262 25.86 -4.26 5.29
C GLN A 262 27.04 -4.98 4.64
N SER A 263 27.78 -4.30 3.75
CA SER A 263 29.12 -4.68 3.30
C SER A 263 30.16 -4.41 4.37
#